data_AF-A0A852WK16-F1
#
_entry.id   AF-A0A852WK16-F1
#
_cell.length_a   1.000
_cell.length_b   1.000
_cell.length_c   1.000
_cell.angle_alpha   90.00
_cell.angle_beta   90.00
_cell.angle_gamma   90.00
#
_symmetry.space_group_name_H-M   'P 1'
#
loop_
_entity.id
_entity.type
_entity.pdbx_description
1 polymer ?
#
loop_
_entity_poly.entity_id
_entity_poly.type
_entity_poly.pdbx_seq_one_letter_code
_entity_poly.pdbx_strand_id
1 'polypeptide(L)'
;MDLNTLYHRTLEHWADVVVAVRDDQWDAPTPCSEWSVRDLVNHVTSEDLWTAELMGGSTIEEVGSRLDGDLLGDEPVARSIDAAKAATTSVAERLPRGGTVPLSFGDTDVSEYVWQLASDHLVHAWDLSAATGTDRRLDPALVAAVAGWFAEREEAYRGAGAVAPRGLSHGGGQSDLLASFGRDSEWGPNHACAARFLRAFGNGDLDAIMLEMTPDCVFEATGSAPDGVRHEGKDAVRSVWAQMFADTTDPLFTTEEQVVAGDRALFRWSYGWTEPDGGRGHVRGVDVIRFRDGLISEKLSYVKG
;
A
#
# COMPACT_ATOMS: atom_id res chain seq x y z
N MET A 1 -18.21 -3.79 -22.30
CA MET A 1 -18.51 -2.42 -21.83
C MET A 1 -17.62 -1.49 -22.63
N ASP A 2 -18.10 -0.33 -23.08
CA ASP A 2 -17.23 0.65 -23.72
C ASP A 2 -16.35 1.36 -22.68
N LEU A 3 -15.23 1.93 -23.13
CA LEU A 3 -14.20 2.49 -22.26
C LEU A 3 -14.66 3.73 -21.49
N ASN A 4 -15.51 4.58 -22.10
CA ASN A 4 -16.04 5.75 -21.41
C ASN A 4 -16.92 5.30 -20.24
N THR A 5 -17.84 4.37 -20.49
CA THR A 5 -18.68 3.79 -19.43
C THR A 5 -17.84 3.11 -18.34
N LEU A 6 -16.77 2.39 -18.71
CA LEU A 6 -15.88 1.78 -17.71
C LEU A 6 -15.26 2.84 -16.79
N TYR A 7 -14.62 3.86 -17.38
CA TYR A 7 -13.97 4.94 -16.65
C TYR A 7 -14.91 5.67 -15.69
N HIS A 8 -16.11 6.04 -16.17
CA HIS A 8 -17.09 6.70 -15.31
C HIS A 8 -17.49 5.83 -14.12
N ARG A 9 -17.74 4.54 -14.34
CA ARG A 9 -18.20 3.64 -13.29
C ARG A 9 -17.12 3.34 -12.24
N THR A 10 -15.84 3.29 -12.65
CA THR A 10 -14.73 3.11 -11.71
C THR A 10 -14.48 4.38 -10.90
N LEU A 11 -14.53 5.55 -11.54
CA LEU A 11 -14.38 6.85 -10.88
C LEU A 11 -15.54 7.16 -9.93
N GLU A 12 -16.79 6.86 -10.32
CA GLU A 12 -17.96 6.96 -9.44
C GLU A 12 -17.81 6.06 -8.20
N HIS A 13 -17.35 4.82 -8.39
CA HIS A 13 -17.09 3.92 -7.27
C HIS A 13 -15.99 4.46 -6.33
N TRP A 14 -14.89 4.99 -6.89
CA TRP A 14 -13.85 5.67 -6.11
C TRP A 14 -14.42 6.83 -5.30
N ALA A 15 -15.18 7.73 -5.94
CA ALA A 15 -15.81 8.88 -5.29
C ALA A 15 -16.73 8.47 -4.13
N ASP A 16 -17.55 7.43 -4.33
CA ASP A 16 -18.43 6.90 -3.28
C ASP A 16 -17.65 6.41 -2.06
N VAL A 17 -16.51 5.75 -2.27
CA VAL A 17 -15.66 5.24 -1.18
C VAL A 17 -14.93 6.39 -0.47
N VAL A 18 -14.44 7.40 -1.20
CA VAL A 18 -13.77 8.58 -0.61
C VAL A 18 -14.72 9.36 0.30
N VAL A 19 -15.99 9.53 -0.10
CA VAL A 19 -17.01 10.22 0.73
C VAL A 19 -17.32 9.46 2.03
N ALA A 20 -17.05 8.15 2.07
CA ALA A 20 -17.27 7.33 3.25
C ALA A 20 -16.09 7.36 4.26
N VAL A 21 -14.96 7.98 3.93
CA VAL A 21 -13.80 8.09 4.82
C VAL A 21 -14.13 8.99 6.01
N ARG A 22 -13.92 8.48 7.23
CA ARG A 22 -14.10 9.26 8.46
C ARG A 22 -12.80 9.94 8.88
N ASP A 23 -12.93 11.02 9.65
CA ASP A 23 -11.80 11.82 10.14
C ASP A 23 -10.76 11.01 10.93
N ASP A 24 -11.17 9.93 11.60
CA ASP A 24 -10.29 9.07 12.40
C ASP A 24 -9.49 8.03 11.59
N GLN A 25 -9.65 8.01 10.25
CA GLN A 25 -9.12 6.94 9.40
C GLN A 25 -7.95 7.36 8.50
N TRP A 26 -7.63 8.65 8.41
CA TRP A 26 -6.66 9.17 7.44
C TRP A 26 -5.24 8.60 7.61
N ASP A 27 -4.85 8.25 8.84
CA ASP A 27 -3.55 7.65 9.15
C ASP A 27 -3.53 6.12 9.12
N ALA A 28 -4.68 5.48 8.82
CA ALA A 28 -4.77 4.03 8.78
C ALA A 28 -3.92 3.44 7.64
N PRO A 29 -3.27 2.28 7.84
CA PRO A 29 -2.51 1.63 6.79
C PRO A 29 -3.43 1.10 5.68
N THR A 30 -2.91 1.04 4.47
CA THR A 30 -3.63 0.50 3.30
C THR A 30 -2.94 -0.76 2.76
N PRO A 31 -3.61 -1.53 1.88
CA PRO A 31 -2.95 -2.60 1.12
C PRO A 31 -1.79 -2.13 0.24
N CYS A 32 -1.71 -0.83 -0.08
CA CYS A 32 -0.52 -0.22 -0.65
C CYS A 32 0.52 -0.03 0.45
N SER A 33 1.58 -0.83 0.43
CA SER A 33 2.67 -0.77 1.39
C SER A 33 3.15 0.66 1.59
N GLU A 34 3.40 1.03 2.86
CA GLU A 34 3.88 2.35 3.29
C GLU A 34 2.87 3.50 3.14
N TRP A 35 1.75 3.32 2.45
CA TRP A 35 0.74 4.35 2.26
C TRP A 35 -0.32 4.31 3.35
N SER A 36 -0.54 5.47 3.97
CA SER A 36 -1.75 5.75 4.73
C SER A 36 -2.95 5.95 3.82
N VAL A 37 -4.15 6.01 4.40
CA VAL A 37 -5.37 6.41 3.67
C VAL A 37 -5.20 7.80 3.04
N ARG A 38 -4.55 8.74 3.72
CA ARG A 38 -4.27 10.08 3.16
C ARG A 38 -3.35 9.99 1.94
N ASP A 39 -2.30 9.18 2.00
CA ASP A 39 -1.36 9.00 0.88
C ASP A 39 -2.07 8.39 -0.33
N LEU A 40 -2.91 7.37 -0.10
CA LEU A 40 -3.70 6.72 -1.14
C LEU A 40 -4.68 7.68 -1.82
N VAL A 41 -5.44 8.45 -1.03
CA VAL A 41 -6.40 9.43 -1.58
C VAL A 41 -5.67 10.57 -2.29
N ASN A 42 -4.51 11.00 -1.77
CA ASN A 42 -3.68 12.01 -2.41
C ASN A 42 -3.13 11.54 -3.75
N HIS A 43 -2.70 10.27 -3.85
CA HIS A 43 -2.23 9.67 -5.10
C HIS A 43 -3.31 9.74 -6.18
N VAL A 44 -4.50 9.18 -5.93
CA VAL A 44 -5.57 9.17 -6.94
C VAL A 44 -6.05 10.59 -7.27
N THR A 45 -6.07 11.49 -6.28
CA THR A 45 -6.37 12.91 -6.52
C THR A 45 -5.33 13.57 -7.44
N SER A 46 -4.05 13.22 -7.29
CA SER A 46 -2.97 13.67 -8.17
C SER A 46 -3.18 13.16 -9.59
N GLU A 47 -3.49 11.87 -9.76
CA GLU A 47 -3.78 11.27 -11.07
C GLU A 47 -4.96 11.95 -11.77
N ASP A 48 -6.03 12.28 -11.05
CA ASP A 48 -7.17 13.00 -11.59
C ASP A 48 -6.82 14.46 -11.99
N LEU A 49 -5.97 15.14 -11.21
CA LEU A 49 -5.48 16.48 -11.55
C LEU A 49 -4.56 16.45 -12.79
N TRP A 50 -3.66 15.47 -12.87
CA TRP A 50 -2.84 15.23 -14.05
C TRP A 50 -3.68 14.91 -15.27
N THR A 51 -4.71 14.09 -15.12
CA THR A 51 -5.66 13.75 -16.19
C THR A 51 -6.28 15.02 -16.78
N ALA A 52 -6.71 15.95 -15.93
CA ALA A 52 -7.30 17.20 -16.39
C ALA A 52 -6.32 18.05 -17.23
N GLU A 53 -5.06 18.15 -16.81
CA GLU A 53 -4.01 18.91 -17.50
C GLU A 53 -3.60 18.24 -18.83
N LEU A 54 -3.30 16.94 -18.81
CA LEU A 54 -2.82 16.18 -19.97
C LEU A 54 -3.88 16.04 -21.06
N MET A 55 -5.13 15.75 -20.67
CA MET A 55 -6.25 15.72 -21.60
C MET A 55 -6.60 17.12 -22.12
N GLY A 56 -6.26 18.18 -21.37
CA GLY A 56 -6.32 19.58 -21.79
C GLY A 56 -5.22 20.01 -22.77
N GLY A 57 -4.18 19.17 -22.95
CA GLY A 57 -3.09 19.38 -23.89
C GLY A 57 -1.81 19.95 -23.31
N SER A 58 -1.71 20.06 -21.97
CA SER A 58 -0.46 20.47 -21.31
C SER A 58 0.62 19.40 -21.37
N THR A 59 1.89 19.82 -21.41
CA THR A 59 3.04 18.89 -21.30
C THR A 59 3.46 18.68 -19.84
N ILE A 60 4.24 17.62 -19.59
CA ILE A 60 4.83 17.34 -18.27
C ILE A 60 5.65 18.55 -17.76
N GLU A 61 6.40 19.21 -18.65
CA GLU A 61 7.22 20.38 -18.30
C GLU A 61 6.39 21.61 -17.96
N GLU A 62 5.24 21.80 -18.62
CA GLU A 62 4.33 22.92 -18.36
C GLU A 62 3.63 22.76 -17.00
N VAL A 63 3.29 21.53 -16.63
CA VAL A 63 2.73 21.24 -15.30
C VAL A 63 3.81 21.35 -14.23
N GLY A 64 5.00 20.80 -14.49
CA GLY A 64 6.12 20.81 -13.55
C GLY A 64 5.75 20.19 -12.21
N SER A 65 6.25 20.77 -11.11
CA SER A 65 6.03 20.28 -9.74
C SER A 65 4.74 20.79 -9.09
N ARG A 66 3.79 21.35 -9.85
CA ARG A 66 2.54 21.91 -9.29
C ARG A 66 1.65 20.86 -8.63
N LEU A 67 1.80 19.60 -9.04
CA LEU A 67 1.01 18.46 -8.59
C LEU A 67 1.84 17.51 -7.70
N ASP A 68 2.93 18.02 -7.11
CA ASP A 68 3.75 17.27 -6.16
C ASP A 68 3.27 17.54 -4.71
N GLY A 69 3.51 16.57 -3.82
CA GLY A 69 3.25 16.71 -2.38
C GLY A 69 1.79 16.48 -1.99
N ASP A 70 1.35 17.12 -0.90
CA ASP A 70 -0.02 17.03 -0.39
C ASP A 70 -0.95 18.00 -1.13
N LEU A 71 -1.80 17.43 -1.97
CA LEU A 71 -2.78 18.13 -2.80
C LEU A 71 -4.17 18.19 -2.17
N LEU A 72 -4.37 17.52 -1.03
CA LEU A 72 -5.67 17.38 -0.36
C LEU A 72 -5.99 18.56 0.55
N GLY A 73 -4.99 19.10 1.25
CA GLY A 73 -5.17 20.19 2.20
C GLY A 73 -6.11 19.82 3.36
N ASP A 74 -6.86 20.81 3.86
CA ASP A 74 -7.73 20.65 5.05
C ASP A 74 -9.08 20.00 4.74
N GLU A 75 -9.48 19.96 3.45
CA GLU A 75 -10.78 19.44 2.99
C GLU A 75 -10.55 18.28 2.01
N PRO A 76 -9.96 17.16 2.45
CA PRO A 76 -9.44 16.10 1.58
C PRO A 76 -10.51 15.47 0.70
N VAL A 77 -11.70 15.21 1.25
CA VAL A 77 -12.84 14.64 0.50
C VAL A 77 -13.29 15.59 -0.60
N ALA A 78 -13.56 16.85 -0.27
CA ALA A 78 -14.03 17.83 -1.26
C ALA A 78 -13.01 18.02 -2.38
N ARG A 79 -11.72 18.07 -2.03
CA ARG A 79 -10.62 18.23 -2.97
C ARG A 79 -10.49 17.05 -3.95
N SER A 80 -10.60 15.82 -3.45
CA SER A 80 -10.59 14.62 -4.28
C SER A 80 -11.78 14.59 -5.24
N ILE A 81 -12.98 14.93 -4.75
CA ILE A 81 -14.19 14.96 -5.58
C ILE A 81 -14.13 16.02 -6.68
N ASP A 82 -13.55 17.19 -6.41
CA ASP A 82 -13.41 18.24 -7.42
C ASP A 82 -12.39 17.87 -8.51
N ALA A 83 -11.29 17.19 -8.14
CA ALA A 83 -10.35 16.62 -9.10
C ALA A 83 -11.02 15.56 -10.00
N ALA A 84 -11.76 14.63 -9.40
CA ALA A 84 -12.47 13.57 -10.13
C ALA A 84 -13.50 14.14 -11.14
N LYS A 85 -14.22 15.21 -10.78
CA LYS A 85 -15.14 15.91 -11.70
C LYS A 85 -14.40 16.56 -12.88
N ALA A 86 -13.26 17.20 -12.62
CA ALA A 86 -12.45 17.82 -13.66
C ALA A 86 -11.91 16.77 -14.63
N ALA A 87 -11.33 15.69 -14.11
CA ALA A 87 -10.85 14.54 -14.88
C ALA A 87 -11.97 13.95 -15.75
N THR A 88 -13.15 13.73 -15.16
CA THR A 88 -14.34 13.24 -15.86
C THR A 88 -14.72 14.10 -17.07
N THR A 89 -14.72 15.41 -16.90
CA THR A 89 -15.04 16.36 -17.98
C THR A 89 -14.00 16.25 -19.09
N SER A 90 -12.71 16.28 -18.75
CA SER A 90 -11.61 16.23 -19.72
C SER A 90 -11.57 14.90 -20.48
N VAL A 91 -11.81 13.77 -19.82
CA VAL A 91 -11.88 12.44 -20.48
C VAL A 91 -13.04 12.37 -21.45
N ALA A 92 -14.25 12.81 -21.04
CA ALA A 92 -15.43 12.79 -21.90
C ALA A 92 -15.24 13.63 -23.19
N GLU A 93 -14.50 14.73 -23.11
CA GLU A 93 -14.19 15.57 -24.27
C GLU A 93 -13.07 15.01 -25.15
N ARG A 94 -12.00 14.47 -24.54
CA ARG A 94 -10.78 14.05 -25.24
C ARG A 94 -10.88 12.65 -25.83
N LEU A 95 -11.48 11.69 -25.11
CA LEU A 95 -11.53 10.28 -25.50
C LEU A 95 -12.15 10.05 -26.89
N PRO A 96 -13.30 10.67 -27.26
CA PRO A 96 -13.87 10.48 -28.60
C PRO A 96 -13.01 11.03 -29.75
N ARG A 97 -12.09 11.96 -29.45
CA ARG A 97 -11.19 12.57 -30.44
C ARG A 97 -9.93 11.72 -30.70
N GLY A 98 -9.54 10.83 -29.77
CA GLY A 98 -8.36 9.97 -29.88
C GLY A 98 -7.02 10.72 -29.96
N GLY A 99 -5.92 10.05 -30.31
CA GLY A 99 -4.58 10.64 -30.33
C GLY A 99 -3.81 10.36 -29.04
N THR A 100 -2.79 11.16 -28.73
CA THR A 100 -1.87 10.88 -27.61
C THR A 100 -1.93 11.92 -26.48
N VAL A 101 -1.41 11.52 -25.32
CA VAL A 101 -1.06 12.36 -24.17
C VAL A 101 0.43 12.15 -23.82
N PRO A 102 1.16 13.20 -23.41
CA PRO A 102 2.57 13.07 -23.05
C PRO A 102 2.72 12.59 -21.59
N LEU A 103 3.11 11.33 -21.38
CA LEU A 103 3.45 10.82 -20.05
C LEU A 103 4.96 10.92 -19.80
N SER A 104 5.38 10.80 -18.55
CA SER A 104 6.80 10.87 -18.15
C SER A 104 7.68 9.81 -18.83
N PHE A 105 7.08 8.72 -19.31
CA PHE A 105 7.74 7.63 -20.03
C PHE A 105 7.43 7.62 -21.54
N GLY A 106 6.81 8.68 -22.05
CA GLY A 106 6.56 8.90 -23.48
C GLY A 106 5.09 9.08 -23.86
N ASP A 107 4.88 9.41 -25.14
CA ASP A 107 3.56 9.61 -25.71
C ASP A 107 2.73 8.32 -25.65
N THR A 108 1.56 8.40 -25.03
CA THR A 108 0.65 7.27 -24.84
C THR A 108 -0.69 7.55 -25.49
N ASP A 109 -1.29 6.54 -26.12
CA ASP A 109 -2.62 6.68 -26.72
C ASP A 109 -3.66 7.02 -25.63
N VAL A 110 -4.56 7.96 -25.94
CA VAL A 110 -5.61 8.41 -25.02
C VAL A 110 -6.44 7.24 -24.50
N SER A 111 -6.73 6.23 -25.32
CA SER A 111 -7.49 5.06 -24.87
C SER A 111 -6.71 4.20 -23.87
N GLU A 112 -5.40 4.02 -24.08
CA GLU A 112 -4.56 3.29 -23.13
C GLU A 112 -4.44 4.06 -21.80
N TYR A 113 -4.31 5.39 -21.84
CA TYR A 113 -4.29 6.21 -20.63
C TYR A 113 -5.62 6.14 -19.86
N VAL A 114 -6.77 6.16 -20.54
CA VAL A 114 -8.07 6.00 -19.86
C VAL A 114 -8.23 4.59 -19.26
N TRP A 115 -7.66 3.55 -19.88
CA TRP A 115 -7.63 2.21 -19.26
C TRP A 115 -6.77 2.18 -17.99
N GLN A 116 -5.62 2.88 -17.97
CA GLN A 116 -4.79 3.03 -16.77
C GLN A 116 -5.60 3.65 -15.64
N LEU A 117 -6.20 4.81 -15.88
CA LEU A 117 -6.98 5.53 -14.88
C LEU A 117 -8.17 4.71 -14.36
N ALA A 118 -8.92 4.06 -15.26
CA ALA A 118 -10.05 3.23 -14.85
C ALA A 118 -9.62 2.04 -13.96
N SER A 119 -8.46 1.45 -14.26
CA SER A 119 -7.88 0.36 -13.47
C SER A 119 -7.39 0.85 -12.11
N ASP A 120 -6.75 2.03 -12.10
CA ASP A 120 -6.27 2.72 -10.90
C ASP A 120 -7.42 3.02 -9.94
N HIS A 121 -8.49 3.68 -10.42
CA HIS A 121 -9.70 3.94 -9.65
C HIS A 121 -10.32 2.66 -9.08
N LEU A 122 -10.42 1.60 -9.89
CA LEU A 122 -11.05 0.34 -9.45
C LEU A 122 -10.26 -0.35 -8.33
N VAL A 123 -8.95 -0.49 -8.50
CA VAL A 123 -8.08 -1.18 -7.53
C VAL A 123 -7.94 -0.34 -6.27
N HIS A 124 -7.77 0.98 -6.38
CA HIS A 124 -7.63 1.85 -5.23
C HIS A 124 -8.94 2.10 -4.48
N ALA A 125 -10.10 2.04 -5.14
CA ALA A 125 -11.38 2.00 -4.44
C ALA A 125 -11.51 0.75 -3.56
N TRP A 126 -10.99 -0.40 -4.02
CA TRP A 126 -10.88 -1.59 -3.18
C TRP A 126 -9.88 -1.41 -2.03
N ASP A 127 -8.69 -0.86 -2.31
CA ASP A 127 -7.65 -0.62 -1.29
C ASP A 127 -8.19 0.27 -0.16
N LEU A 128 -8.87 1.37 -0.52
CA LEU A 128 -9.47 2.31 0.42
C LEU A 128 -10.61 1.65 1.21
N SER A 129 -11.44 0.83 0.55
CA SER A 129 -12.50 0.10 1.24
C SER A 129 -11.96 -0.92 2.24
N ALA A 130 -10.86 -1.58 1.88
CA ALA A 130 -10.16 -2.53 2.75
C ALA A 130 -9.51 -1.85 3.96
N ALA A 131 -8.94 -0.65 3.78
CA ALA A 131 -8.34 0.14 4.85
C ALA A 131 -9.37 0.73 5.82
N THR A 132 -10.54 1.13 5.29
CA THR A 132 -11.57 1.85 6.07
C THR A 132 -12.70 0.97 6.60
N GLY A 133 -12.74 -0.31 6.19
CA GLY A 133 -13.73 -1.28 6.64
C GLY A 133 -15.11 -1.15 5.99
N THR A 134 -15.19 -0.54 4.80
CA THR A 134 -16.42 -0.44 4.01
C THR A 134 -16.64 -1.69 3.13
N ASP A 135 -17.68 -1.71 2.30
CA ASP A 135 -17.96 -2.84 1.42
C ASP A 135 -16.86 -2.99 0.35
N ARG A 136 -16.20 -4.14 0.36
CA ARG A 136 -15.06 -4.46 -0.52
C ARG A 136 -15.47 -5.16 -1.81
N ARG A 137 -16.76 -5.34 -2.08
CA ARG A 137 -17.23 -6.03 -3.29
C ARG A 137 -17.11 -5.11 -4.50
N LEU A 138 -16.31 -5.54 -5.47
CA LEU A 138 -16.23 -4.89 -6.77
C LEU A 138 -17.31 -5.43 -7.70
N ASP A 139 -17.78 -4.59 -8.63
CA ASP A 139 -18.69 -5.04 -9.68
C ASP A 139 -17.98 -6.08 -10.58
N PRO A 140 -18.53 -7.30 -10.74
CA PRO A 140 -17.91 -8.36 -11.53
C PRO A 140 -17.63 -8.00 -12.99
N ALA A 141 -18.43 -7.11 -13.60
CA ALA A 141 -18.23 -6.65 -14.97
C ALA A 141 -17.05 -5.68 -15.09
N LEU A 142 -16.82 -4.81 -14.08
CA LEU A 142 -15.64 -3.94 -14.03
C LEU A 142 -14.38 -4.78 -13.81
N VAL A 143 -14.46 -5.74 -12.87
CA VAL A 143 -13.39 -6.71 -12.61
C VAL A 143 -13.00 -7.47 -13.88
N ALA A 144 -13.98 -8.02 -14.61
CA ALA A 144 -13.70 -8.76 -15.84
C ALA A 144 -13.10 -7.88 -16.95
N ALA A 145 -13.54 -6.63 -17.07
CA ALA A 145 -13.01 -5.69 -18.05
C ALA A 145 -11.54 -5.33 -17.77
N VAL A 146 -11.24 -4.92 -16.53
CA VAL A 146 -9.87 -4.57 -16.12
C VAL A 146 -8.95 -5.79 -16.16
N ALA A 147 -9.41 -6.96 -15.70
CA ALA A 147 -8.62 -8.19 -15.78
C ALA A 147 -8.26 -8.56 -17.24
N GLY A 148 -9.21 -8.41 -18.17
CA GLY A 148 -8.96 -8.67 -19.59
C GLY A 148 -7.92 -7.73 -20.20
N TRP A 149 -7.97 -6.44 -19.87
CA TRP A 149 -6.98 -5.46 -20.31
C TRP A 149 -5.60 -5.70 -19.69
N PHE A 150 -5.56 -5.95 -18.38
CA PHE A 150 -4.31 -6.06 -17.62
C PHE A 150 -3.56 -7.36 -17.89
N ALA A 151 -4.24 -8.45 -18.25
CA ALA A 151 -3.61 -9.75 -18.53
C ALA A 151 -2.47 -9.68 -19.57
N GLU A 152 -2.59 -8.81 -20.58
CA GLU A 152 -1.57 -8.62 -21.62
C GLU A 152 -0.48 -7.60 -21.23
N ARG A 153 -0.66 -6.90 -20.11
CA ARG A 153 0.16 -5.75 -19.67
C ARG A 153 0.87 -6.00 -18.35
N GLU A 154 0.44 -7.01 -17.61
CA GLU A 154 0.91 -7.32 -16.26
C GLU A 154 2.44 -7.35 -16.15
N GLU A 155 3.13 -7.99 -17.10
CA GLU A 155 4.59 -8.08 -17.11
C GLU A 155 5.25 -6.69 -17.29
N ALA A 156 4.72 -5.87 -18.20
CA ALA A 156 5.25 -4.54 -18.47
C ALA A 156 5.06 -3.60 -17.27
N TYR A 157 3.87 -3.59 -16.66
CA TYR A 157 3.56 -2.75 -15.49
C TYR A 157 4.39 -3.16 -14.28
N ARG A 158 4.55 -4.48 -14.06
CA ARG A 158 5.40 -4.98 -12.99
C ARG A 158 6.87 -4.67 -13.23
N GLY A 159 7.35 -4.83 -14.47
CA GLY A 159 8.72 -4.49 -14.87
C GLY A 159 9.04 -3.01 -14.70
N ALA A 160 8.04 -2.13 -14.85
CA ALA A 160 8.14 -0.70 -14.59
C ALA A 160 8.04 -0.33 -13.10
N GLY A 161 7.73 -1.28 -12.21
CA GLY A 161 7.53 -1.03 -10.78
C GLY A 161 6.18 -0.38 -10.44
N ALA A 162 5.23 -0.31 -11.38
CA ALA A 162 3.91 0.27 -11.16
C ALA A 162 2.98 -0.63 -10.32
N VAL A 163 3.28 -1.92 -10.24
CA VAL A 163 2.57 -2.88 -9.38
C VAL A 163 3.56 -3.73 -8.60
N ALA A 164 3.16 -4.11 -7.39
CA ALA A 164 3.92 -4.99 -6.53
C ALA A 164 4.08 -6.41 -7.14
N PRO A 165 4.95 -7.27 -6.56
CA PRO A 165 4.98 -8.69 -6.90
C PRO A 165 3.58 -9.31 -6.83
N ARG A 166 3.29 -10.27 -7.72
CA ARG A 166 1.98 -10.90 -7.79
C ARG A 166 1.61 -11.52 -6.43
N GLY A 167 0.45 -11.14 -5.91
CA GLY A 167 -0.10 -11.63 -4.65
C GLY A 167 -0.65 -13.05 -4.74
N LEU A 168 -1.16 -13.55 -3.62
CA LEU A 168 -1.88 -14.83 -3.58
C LEU A 168 -3.32 -14.64 -4.04
N SER A 169 -3.76 -15.50 -4.96
CA SER A 169 -5.19 -15.61 -5.29
C SER A 169 -5.86 -16.60 -4.34
N HIS A 170 -7.03 -16.20 -3.85
CA HIS A 170 -7.95 -16.99 -3.04
C HIS A 170 -9.14 -17.50 -3.87
N GLY A 171 -9.08 -17.33 -5.19
CA GLY A 171 -10.08 -17.76 -6.15
C GLY A 171 -11.16 -16.72 -6.44
N GLY A 172 -11.69 -16.79 -7.67
CA GLY A 172 -12.71 -15.86 -8.15
C GLY A 172 -12.11 -14.59 -8.76
N GLY A 173 -12.84 -13.99 -9.70
CA GLY A 173 -12.30 -12.93 -10.56
C GLY A 173 -11.76 -11.71 -9.81
N GLN A 174 -12.37 -11.31 -8.69
CA GLN A 174 -11.87 -10.19 -7.89
C GLN A 174 -10.53 -10.53 -7.21
N SER A 175 -10.41 -11.71 -6.59
CA SER A 175 -9.16 -12.13 -5.94
C SER A 175 -8.05 -12.30 -6.97
N ASP A 176 -8.35 -12.88 -8.14
CA ASP A 176 -7.40 -13.03 -9.25
C ASP A 176 -6.91 -11.67 -9.78
N LEU A 177 -7.82 -10.71 -9.94
CA LEU A 177 -7.50 -9.35 -10.36
C LEU A 177 -6.59 -8.67 -9.32
N LEU A 178 -7.01 -8.65 -8.05
CA LEU A 178 -6.24 -8.01 -6.97
C LEU A 178 -4.85 -8.63 -6.84
N ALA A 179 -4.73 -9.95 -6.90
CA ALA A 179 -3.45 -10.65 -6.90
C ALA A 179 -2.55 -10.22 -8.06
N SER A 180 -3.10 -10.00 -9.26
CA SER A 180 -2.32 -9.53 -10.42
C SER A 180 -1.72 -8.13 -10.19
N PHE A 181 -2.42 -7.26 -9.46
CA PHE A 181 -1.96 -5.95 -8.99
C PHE A 181 -1.14 -6.02 -7.68
N GLY A 182 -0.86 -7.21 -7.16
CA GLY A 182 -0.04 -7.42 -5.96
C GLY A 182 -0.76 -7.22 -4.63
N ARG A 183 -2.10 -7.17 -4.65
CA ARG A 183 -2.93 -7.07 -3.43
C ARG A 183 -3.28 -8.46 -2.91
N ASP A 184 -3.45 -8.55 -1.59
CA ASP A 184 -4.04 -9.71 -0.93
C ASP A 184 -5.52 -9.43 -0.66
N SER A 185 -6.42 -10.17 -1.34
CA SER A 185 -7.87 -10.00 -1.17
C SER A 185 -8.38 -10.27 0.24
N GLU A 186 -7.60 -10.95 1.07
CA GLU A 186 -7.90 -11.25 2.47
C GLU A 186 -7.42 -10.16 3.44
N TRP A 187 -6.97 -8.99 2.95
CA TRP A 187 -6.57 -7.86 3.78
C TRP A 187 -7.57 -7.61 4.91
N GLY A 188 -7.06 -7.57 6.15
CA GLY A 188 -7.89 -7.37 7.34
C GLY A 188 -7.10 -6.83 8.53
N PRO A 189 -7.65 -6.95 9.75
CA PRO A 189 -7.03 -6.40 10.97
C PRO A 189 -5.58 -6.85 11.20
N ASN A 190 -5.25 -8.11 10.87
CA ASN A 190 -3.90 -8.64 11.03
C ASN A 190 -2.91 -8.00 10.03
N HIS A 191 -3.32 -7.75 8.79
CA HIS A 191 -2.49 -7.02 7.82
C HIS A 191 -2.27 -5.58 8.25
N ALA A 192 -3.32 -4.91 8.72
CA ALA A 192 -3.22 -3.54 9.23
C ALA A 192 -2.31 -3.46 10.47
N CYS A 193 -2.41 -4.42 11.39
CA CYS A 193 -1.51 -4.55 12.53
C CYS A 193 -0.06 -4.75 12.10
N ALA A 194 0.19 -5.68 11.18
CA ALA A 194 1.52 -5.94 10.63
C ALA A 194 2.14 -4.69 9.98
N ALA A 195 1.35 -3.95 9.19
CA ALA A 195 1.81 -2.72 8.54
C ALA A 195 2.20 -1.65 9.56
N ARG A 196 1.37 -1.41 10.59
CA ARG A 196 1.70 -0.44 11.67
C ARG A 196 2.91 -0.90 12.48
N PHE A 197 2.98 -2.18 12.81
CA PHE A 197 4.08 -2.77 13.57
C PHE A 197 5.42 -2.62 12.85
N LEU A 198 5.48 -2.99 11.56
CA LEU A 198 6.71 -2.90 10.76
C LEU A 198 7.16 -1.46 10.55
N ARG A 199 6.22 -0.53 10.32
CA ARG A 199 6.50 0.91 10.26
C ARG A 199 7.07 1.43 11.57
N ALA A 200 6.46 1.06 12.70
CA ALA A 200 6.92 1.46 14.03
C ALA A 200 8.32 0.91 14.34
N PHE A 201 8.58 -0.35 13.97
CA PHE A 201 9.91 -0.96 14.07
C PHE A 201 10.97 -0.25 13.23
N GLY A 202 10.64 0.08 11.96
CA GLY A 202 11.52 0.84 11.08
C GLY A 202 11.90 2.22 11.63
N ASN A 203 10.97 2.85 12.35
CA ASN A 203 11.18 4.16 12.97
C ASN A 203 11.81 4.10 14.37
N GLY A 204 12.00 2.92 14.95
CA GLY A 204 12.43 2.76 16.35
C GLY A 204 11.40 3.27 17.37
N ASP A 205 10.13 3.42 16.99
CA ASP A 205 9.06 3.90 17.86
C ASP A 205 8.55 2.77 18.76
N LEU A 206 9.21 2.62 19.92
CA LEU A 206 8.90 1.56 20.85
C LEU A 206 7.47 1.65 21.43
N ASP A 207 6.89 2.83 21.54
CA ASP A 207 5.51 2.97 22.03
C ASP A 207 4.52 2.46 20.98
N ALA A 208 4.67 2.88 19.73
CA ALA A 208 3.86 2.39 18.62
C ALA A 208 4.02 0.88 18.40
N ILE A 209 5.25 0.34 18.50
CA ILE A 209 5.49 -1.11 18.44
C ILE A 209 4.64 -1.83 19.48
N MET A 210 4.66 -1.36 20.73
CA MET A 210 3.99 -2.06 21.83
C MET A 210 2.47 -1.90 21.80
N LEU A 211 1.91 -0.94 21.06
CA LEU A 211 0.46 -0.85 20.82
C LEU A 211 -0.05 -2.02 19.98
N GLU A 212 0.77 -2.53 19.06
CA GLU A 212 0.42 -3.63 18.16
C GLU A 212 0.62 -5.03 18.78
N MET A 213 1.08 -5.09 20.02
CA MET A 213 1.27 -6.35 20.76
C MET A 213 0.10 -6.63 21.70
N THR A 214 -0.23 -7.90 21.94
CA THR A 214 -1.12 -8.30 23.04
C THR A 214 -0.46 -8.15 24.41
N PRO A 215 -1.22 -8.02 25.53
CA PRO A 215 -0.65 -7.87 26.87
C PRO A 215 0.29 -9.02 27.31
N ASP A 216 -0.09 -10.25 26.95
CA ASP A 216 0.59 -11.53 27.21
C ASP A 216 1.48 -11.96 26.04
N CYS A 217 1.96 -11.01 25.23
CA CYS A 217 2.74 -11.34 24.06
C CYS A 217 4.05 -12.07 24.38
N VAL A 218 4.55 -12.78 23.38
CA VAL A 218 5.79 -13.54 23.45
C VAL A 218 6.74 -13.04 22.38
N PHE A 219 7.98 -12.79 22.76
CA PHE A 219 9.09 -12.58 21.84
C PHE A 219 10.20 -13.59 22.12
N GLU A 220 10.61 -14.34 21.10
CA GLU A 220 11.78 -15.21 21.16
C GLU A 220 12.93 -14.55 20.38
N ALA A 221 13.91 -14.04 21.13
CA ALA A 221 15.10 -13.38 20.61
C ALA A 221 16.11 -14.41 20.09
N THR A 222 16.93 -14.01 19.13
CA THR A 222 17.85 -14.88 18.38
C THR A 222 19.05 -15.37 19.18
N GLY A 223 19.42 -14.67 20.27
CA GLY A 223 20.55 -15.01 21.13
C GLY A 223 20.08 -15.32 22.55
N SER A 224 20.78 -16.18 23.31
CA SER A 224 21.96 -16.96 22.92
C SER A 224 21.61 -18.27 22.20
N ALA A 225 22.41 -18.65 21.21
CA ALA A 225 22.28 -19.95 20.52
C ALA A 225 22.41 -21.14 21.50
N PRO A 226 21.79 -22.30 21.21
CA PRO A 226 21.05 -22.62 19.99
C PRO A 226 19.56 -22.26 20.02
N ASP A 227 18.99 -22.02 21.19
CA ASP A 227 17.53 -21.97 21.39
C ASP A 227 16.96 -20.54 21.47
N GLY A 228 17.81 -19.52 21.50
CA GLY A 228 17.38 -18.14 21.71
C GLY A 228 16.93 -17.88 23.16
N VAL A 229 16.35 -16.71 23.40
CA VAL A 229 15.80 -16.33 24.72
C VAL A 229 14.36 -15.89 24.56
N ARG A 230 13.48 -16.55 25.33
CA ARG A 230 12.05 -16.26 25.36
C ARG A 230 11.72 -15.19 26.40
N HIS A 231 10.95 -14.20 25.98
CA HIS A 231 10.45 -13.09 26.80
C HIS A 231 8.92 -13.07 26.74
N GLU A 232 8.27 -12.95 27.89
CA GLU A 232 6.81 -13.05 28.01
C GLU A 232 6.22 -11.81 28.70
N GLY A 233 5.14 -11.29 28.13
CA GLY A 233 4.45 -10.08 28.56
C GLY A 233 5.07 -8.80 28.02
N LYS A 234 4.24 -7.77 27.82
CA LYS A 234 4.65 -6.50 27.21
C LYS A 234 5.89 -5.87 27.86
N ASP A 235 5.98 -5.89 29.19
CA ASP A 235 7.09 -5.25 29.90
C ASP A 235 8.43 -5.93 29.58
N ALA A 236 8.49 -7.26 29.62
CA ALA A 236 9.70 -8.00 29.32
C ALA A 236 10.12 -7.84 27.85
N VAL A 237 9.15 -7.94 26.93
CA VAL A 237 9.38 -7.75 25.49
C VAL A 237 9.88 -6.33 25.20
N ARG A 238 9.22 -5.31 25.78
CA ARG A 238 9.61 -3.91 25.64
C ARG A 238 11.02 -3.65 26.13
N SER A 239 11.40 -4.19 27.30
CA SER A 239 12.76 -4.01 27.85
C SER A 239 13.84 -4.51 26.91
N VAL A 240 13.62 -5.64 26.22
CA VAL A 240 14.59 -6.23 25.29
C VAL A 240 14.77 -5.37 24.05
N TRP A 241 13.68 -4.89 23.45
CA TRP A 241 13.78 -4.01 22.28
C TRP A 241 14.33 -2.63 22.64
N ALA A 242 13.98 -2.08 23.80
CA ALA A 242 14.59 -0.85 24.31
C ALA A 242 16.11 -0.98 24.42
N GLN A 243 16.58 -2.09 24.98
CA GLN A 243 18.01 -2.37 25.09
C GLN A 243 18.64 -2.57 23.70
N MET A 244 18.02 -3.34 22.81
CA MET A 244 18.52 -3.56 21.45
C MET A 244 18.73 -2.23 20.70
N PHE A 245 17.76 -1.32 20.75
CA PHE A 245 17.88 -0.01 20.11
C PHE A 245 18.93 0.88 20.79
N ALA A 246 19.05 0.84 22.12
CA ALA A 246 20.07 1.62 22.85
C ALA A 246 21.51 1.12 22.59
N ASP A 247 21.69 -0.19 22.42
CA ASP A 247 22.99 -0.83 22.20
C ASP A 247 23.45 -0.75 20.73
N THR A 248 22.57 -0.35 19.80
CA THR A 248 22.89 -0.28 18.36
C THR A 248 23.17 1.16 17.92
N THR A 249 24.35 1.39 17.33
CA THR A 249 24.67 2.70 16.73
C THR A 249 24.02 2.82 15.35
N ASP A 250 23.22 3.87 15.13
CA ASP A 250 22.56 4.17 13.85
C ASP A 250 21.78 2.97 13.27
N PRO A 251 20.79 2.44 14.02
CA PRO A 251 20.04 1.26 13.65
C PRO A 251 19.16 1.54 12.42
N LEU A 252 19.18 0.61 11.47
CA LEU A 252 18.30 0.64 10.31
C LEU A 252 17.61 -0.71 10.16
N PHE A 253 16.30 -0.74 10.38
CA PHE A 253 15.47 -1.92 10.12
C PHE A 253 14.75 -1.75 8.78
N THR A 254 14.97 -2.68 7.86
CA THR A 254 14.31 -2.69 6.54
C THR A 254 13.55 -3.98 6.35
N THR A 255 12.24 -3.87 6.14
CA THR A 255 11.38 -4.98 5.73
C THR A 255 11.70 -5.36 4.29
N GLU A 256 11.98 -6.64 4.04
CA GLU A 256 12.23 -7.17 2.71
C GLU A 256 11.01 -7.89 2.12
N GLU A 257 10.19 -8.52 2.96
CA GLU A 257 8.99 -9.24 2.55
C GLU A 257 8.01 -9.35 3.72
N GLN A 258 6.72 -9.25 3.42
CA GLN A 258 5.63 -9.43 4.38
C GLN A 258 4.59 -10.36 3.77
N VAL A 259 4.26 -11.44 4.47
CA VAL A 259 3.16 -12.34 4.12
C VAL A 259 2.28 -12.53 5.35
N VAL A 260 0.98 -12.30 5.23
CA VAL A 260 -0.01 -12.56 6.27
C VAL A 260 -1.00 -13.59 5.75
N ALA A 261 -1.26 -14.64 6.52
CA ALA A 261 -2.18 -15.70 6.17
C ALA A 261 -2.96 -16.13 7.42
N GLY A 262 -4.24 -15.74 7.48
CA GLY A 262 -5.08 -15.97 8.66
C GLY A 262 -4.47 -15.35 9.92
N ASP A 263 -4.18 -16.19 10.91
CA ASP A 263 -3.60 -15.80 12.21
C ASP A 263 -2.07 -15.95 12.27
N ARG A 264 -1.40 -16.07 11.12
CA ARG A 264 0.06 -16.16 11.00
C ARG A 264 0.61 -15.10 10.05
N ALA A 265 1.86 -14.71 10.27
CA ALA A 265 2.64 -14.00 9.27
C ALA A 265 4.10 -14.41 9.26
N LEU A 266 4.76 -14.08 8.15
CA LEU A 266 6.19 -14.18 7.99
C LEU A 266 6.72 -12.82 7.53
N PHE A 267 7.68 -12.28 8.29
CA PHE A 267 8.36 -11.04 7.93
C PHE A 267 9.82 -11.34 7.65
N ARG A 268 10.30 -11.06 6.45
CA ARG A 268 11.74 -11.04 6.19
C ARG A 268 12.26 -9.62 6.33
N TRP A 269 13.45 -9.49 6.88
CA TRP A 269 14.02 -8.20 7.21
C TRP A 269 15.54 -8.21 7.17
N SER A 270 16.11 -7.01 7.07
CA SER A 270 17.52 -6.74 7.36
C SER A 270 17.63 -5.70 8.46
N TYR A 271 18.59 -5.90 9.37
CA TYR A 271 18.91 -4.96 10.45
C TYR A 271 20.37 -4.55 10.32
N GLY A 272 20.59 -3.26 10.08
CA GLY A 272 21.92 -2.67 9.88
C GLY A 272 22.32 -1.74 11.03
N TRP A 273 23.62 -1.57 11.21
CA TRP A 273 24.22 -0.69 12.22
C TRP A 273 25.55 -0.12 11.74
N THR A 274 26.02 0.92 12.43
CA THR A 274 27.35 1.50 12.24
C THR A 274 28.34 0.89 13.24
N GLU A 275 29.46 0.37 12.72
CA GLU A 275 30.56 -0.21 13.48
C GLU A 275 31.42 0.89 14.14
N PRO A 276 32.21 0.59 15.19
CA PRO A 276 33.08 1.58 15.84
C PRO A 276 34.13 2.23 14.92
N ASP A 277 34.50 1.57 13.82
CA ASP A 277 35.43 2.09 12.81
C ASP A 277 34.75 2.94 11.72
N GLY A 278 33.42 3.14 11.83
CA GLY A 278 32.59 3.85 10.87
C GLY A 278 32.09 3.01 9.69
N GLY A 279 32.42 1.70 9.65
CA GLY A 279 31.86 0.75 8.69
C GLY A 279 30.38 0.45 8.94
N ARG A 280 29.74 -0.26 8.00
CA ARG A 280 28.34 -0.72 8.14
C ARG A 280 28.29 -2.23 8.32
N GLY A 281 27.71 -2.67 9.43
CA GLY A 281 27.33 -4.05 9.68
C GLY A 281 25.86 -4.30 9.35
N HIS A 282 25.49 -5.54 9.06
CA HIS A 282 24.08 -5.94 8.96
C HIS A 282 23.89 -7.42 9.23
N VAL A 283 22.67 -7.79 9.64
CA VAL A 283 22.18 -9.16 9.71
C VAL A 283 20.83 -9.25 9.01
N ARG A 284 20.54 -10.41 8.42
CA ARG A 284 19.24 -10.70 7.81
C ARG A 284 18.51 -11.75 8.62
N GLY A 285 17.21 -11.61 8.74
CA GLY A 285 16.38 -12.50 9.53
C GLY A 285 14.99 -12.69 8.98
N VAL A 286 14.28 -13.59 9.65
CA VAL A 286 12.87 -13.87 9.44
C VAL A 286 12.17 -13.96 10.78
N ASP A 287 11.00 -13.34 10.87
CA ASP A 287 10.11 -13.47 12.01
C ASP A 287 8.92 -14.35 11.63
N VAL A 288 8.61 -15.30 12.51
CA VAL A 288 7.36 -16.07 12.46
C VAL A 288 6.41 -15.45 13.48
N ILE A 289 5.27 -15.00 13.00
CA ILE A 289 4.31 -14.18 13.76
C ILE A 289 3.02 -14.96 13.98
N ARG A 290 2.43 -14.80 15.17
CA ARG A 290 1.04 -15.17 15.45
C ARG A 290 0.24 -13.93 15.83
N PHE A 291 -0.97 -13.84 15.29
CA PHE A 291 -1.94 -12.84 15.68
C PHE A 291 -3.03 -13.42 16.58
N ARG A 292 -3.61 -12.56 17.40
CA ARG A 292 -4.85 -12.79 18.14
C ARG A 292 -5.60 -11.46 18.22
N ASP A 293 -6.84 -11.46 17.77
CA ASP A 293 -7.73 -10.29 17.79
C ASP A 293 -7.13 -9.02 17.15
N GLY A 294 -6.44 -9.17 16.02
CA GLY A 294 -5.85 -8.04 15.30
C GLY A 294 -4.57 -7.48 15.94
N LEU A 295 -3.96 -8.20 16.89
CA LEU A 295 -2.71 -7.84 17.54
C LEU A 295 -1.71 -9.00 17.49
N ILE A 296 -0.42 -8.70 17.56
CA ILE A 296 0.64 -9.72 17.60
C ILE A 296 0.67 -10.35 19.01
N SER A 297 0.48 -11.67 19.06
CA SER A 297 0.63 -12.46 20.29
C SER A 297 1.98 -13.14 20.41
N GLU A 298 2.63 -13.43 19.29
CA GLU A 298 3.92 -14.14 19.27
C GLU A 298 4.78 -13.63 18.12
N LYS A 299 6.07 -13.43 18.40
CA LYS A 299 7.11 -13.14 17.41
C LYS A 299 8.33 -14.02 17.71
N LEU A 300 8.62 -14.94 16.82
CA LEU A 300 9.80 -15.83 16.91
C LEU A 300 10.81 -15.39 15.85
N SER A 301 11.98 -14.92 16.29
CA SER A 301 12.99 -14.35 15.38
C SER A 301 14.12 -15.34 15.09
N TYR A 302 14.43 -15.48 13.80
CA TYR A 302 15.52 -16.31 13.29
C TYR A 302 16.43 -15.46 12.41
N VAL A 303 17.75 -15.68 12.47
CA VAL A 303 18.74 -14.91 11.69
C VAL A 303 19.66 -15.81 10.87
N LYS A 304 20.22 -15.26 9.79
CA LYS A 304 21.36 -15.86 9.11
C LYS A 304 22.59 -15.71 10.00
N GLY A 305 23.08 -16.85 10.50
CA GLY A 305 24.34 -16.97 11.24
C GLY A 305 25.55 -17.07 10.33
#